data_AF-A0A0F9E2J9-F1
#
_entry.id   AF-A0A0F9E2J9-F1
#
_cell.length_a   1.000
_cell.length_b   1.000
_cell.length_c   1.000
_cell.angle_alpha   90.00
_cell.angle_beta   90.00
_cell.angle_gamma   90.00
#
_symmetry.space_group_name_H-M   'P 1'
#
loop_
_entity.id
_entity.type
_entity.pdbx_description
1 polymer ?
#
loop_
_entity_poly.entity_id
_entity_poly.type
_entity_poly.pdbx_seq_one_letter_code
_entity_poly.pdbx_strand_id
1 'polypeptide(L)'
;MSTASESPTLSPQLRRELENVVVAARRAAETACDASLAGFGIEDDRPPSHLSEDQRRLRRGLRARLGQLGGDRDLLVSECAYEQWHRLLFARFLAENGLLLHPQYRAAVTLAECEDLASELGLQDGWEVASQFAAEILPGIFRLDDPCVRLRLAPEGKQALEGILSDLPARVFSASDALGWVYQFWQKEKKDEINASERKIGGADLGPVTQLFTENYMVRFLLENSLGAWWAASHPDSPLLSEFRFLRFDEEGNPAAGSFESWPARVREVTVMDPCCG
;
A
#
# COMPACT_ATOMS: atom_id res chain seq x y z
N MET A 1 -28.61 9.30 -16.39
CA MET A 1 -27.81 9.01 -15.17
C MET A 1 -26.58 8.28 -15.64
N SER A 2 -25.41 8.90 -15.50
CA SER A 2 -24.14 8.26 -15.82
C SER A 2 -23.98 7.09 -14.86
N THR A 3 -24.01 5.87 -15.36
CA THR A 3 -23.53 4.71 -14.60
C THR A 3 -22.11 5.07 -14.17
N ALA A 4 -21.87 5.17 -12.86
CA ALA A 4 -20.50 5.21 -12.37
C ALA A 4 -19.83 3.95 -12.92
N SER A 5 -18.93 4.11 -13.89
CA SER A 5 -18.12 3.03 -14.41
C SER A 5 -17.39 2.43 -13.22
N GLU A 6 -17.79 1.24 -12.76
CA GLU A 6 -17.03 0.51 -11.75
C GLU A 6 -15.57 0.46 -12.25
N SER A 7 -14.65 0.97 -11.44
CA SER A 7 -13.23 0.86 -11.75
C SER A 7 -12.90 -0.62 -11.95
N PRO A 8 -12.13 -0.97 -13.00
CA PRO A 8 -11.85 -2.36 -13.31
C PRO A 8 -11.10 -3.02 -12.15
N THR A 9 -11.41 -4.29 -11.87
CA THR A 9 -10.66 -5.11 -10.93
C THR A 9 -9.65 -6.00 -11.68
N LEU A 10 -8.65 -6.49 -10.97
CA LEU A 10 -7.66 -7.39 -11.55
C LEU A 10 -8.28 -8.73 -11.96
N SER A 11 -8.09 -9.11 -13.22
CA SER A 11 -8.36 -10.48 -13.69
C SER A 11 -7.48 -11.49 -12.91
N PRO A 12 -7.89 -12.77 -12.76
CA PRO A 12 -7.09 -13.78 -12.08
C PRO A 12 -5.65 -13.93 -12.62
N GLN A 13 -5.47 -13.77 -13.94
CA GLN A 13 -4.14 -13.82 -14.57
C GLN A 13 -3.24 -12.69 -14.08
N LEU A 14 -3.71 -11.44 -14.16
CA LEU A 14 -2.95 -10.30 -13.62
C LEU A 14 -2.71 -10.40 -12.13
N ARG A 15 -3.68 -10.91 -11.37
CA ARG A 15 -3.54 -11.04 -9.93
C ARG A 15 -2.35 -11.94 -9.59
N ARG A 16 -2.20 -13.05 -10.33
CA ARG A 16 -1.05 -13.95 -10.22
C ARG A 16 0.25 -13.31 -10.71
N GLU A 17 0.20 -12.52 -11.77
CA GLU A 17 1.38 -11.79 -12.27
C GLU A 17 1.86 -10.75 -11.24
N LEU A 18 0.94 -9.96 -10.69
CA LEU A 18 1.21 -9.00 -9.62
C LEU A 18 1.78 -9.68 -8.38
N GLU A 19 1.23 -10.83 -7.98
CA GLU A 19 1.75 -11.62 -6.87
C GLU A 19 3.22 -12.01 -7.07
N ASN A 20 3.56 -12.57 -8.23
CA ASN A 20 4.94 -12.95 -8.55
C ASN A 20 5.88 -11.74 -8.54
N VAL A 21 5.43 -10.62 -9.11
CA VAL A 21 6.21 -9.37 -9.15
C VAL A 21 6.44 -8.82 -7.75
N VAL A 22 5.41 -8.73 -6.91
CA VAL A 22 5.52 -8.18 -5.54
C VAL A 22 6.45 -9.04 -4.68
N VAL A 23 6.39 -10.37 -4.81
CA VAL A 23 7.32 -11.28 -4.14
C VAL A 23 8.75 -11.08 -4.62
N ALA A 24 8.98 -10.97 -5.93
CA ALA A 24 10.30 -10.69 -6.49
C ALA A 24 10.84 -9.32 -6.03
N ALA A 25 9.98 -8.30 -6.02
CA ALA A 25 10.30 -6.96 -5.57
C ALA A 25 10.72 -6.94 -4.10
N ARG A 26 10.01 -7.68 -3.23
CA ARG A 26 10.37 -7.80 -1.81
C ARG A 26 11.80 -8.33 -1.64
N ARG A 27 12.11 -9.45 -2.28
CA ARG A 27 13.45 -10.06 -2.20
C ARG A 27 14.55 -9.13 -2.74
N ALA A 28 14.29 -8.45 -3.86
CA ALA A 28 15.22 -7.49 -4.44
C ALA A 28 15.44 -6.28 -3.52
N ALA A 29 14.37 -5.76 -2.92
CA ALA A 29 14.42 -4.63 -2.00
C ALA A 29 15.15 -5.01 -0.70
N GLU A 30 14.85 -6.16 -0.11
CA GLU A 30 15.54 -6.67 1.08
C GLU A 30 17.03 -6.85 0.80
N THR A 31 17.41 -7.43 -0.35
CA THR A 31 18.82 -7.59 -0.75
C THR A 31 19.52 -6.23 -0.91
N ALA A 32 18.89 -5.26 -1.57
CA ALA A 32 19.48 -3.95 -1.79
C ALA A 32 19.60 -3.14 -0.48
N CYS A 33 18.59 -3.22 0.39
CA CYS A 33 18.60 -2.58 1.70
C CYS A 33 19.65 -3.22 2.61
N ASP A 34 19.76 -4.54 2.63
CA ASP A 34 20.76 -5.28 3.39
C ASP A 34 22.18 -4.81 3.07
N ALA A 35 22.54 -4.80 1.78
CA ALA A 35 23.83 -4.31 1.31
C ALA A 35 24.08 -2.84 1.68
N SER A 36 23.06 -1.99 1.57
CA SER A 36 23.16 -0.58 1.91
C SER A 36 23.38 -0.38 3.41
N LEU A 37 22.61 -1.08 4.26
CA LEU A 37 22.72 -1.02 5.72
C LEU A 37 24.08 -1.51 6.22
N ALA A 38 24.64 -2.56 5.59
CA ALA A 38 25.99 -3.03 5.89
C ALA A 38 27.04 -1.92 5.71
N GLY A 39 26.92 -1.11 4.66
CA GLY A 39 27.81 0.03 4.41
C GLY A 39 27.78 1.11 5.51
N PHE A 40 26.66 1.24 6.22
CA PHE A 40 26.54 2.18 7.35
C PHE A 40 27.13 1.65 8.66
N GLY A 41 27.51 0.37 8.73
CA GLY A 41 28.03 -0.25 9.95
C GLY A 41 27.09 -0.04 11.13
N ILE A 42 25.78 -0.26 10.93
CA ILE A 42 24.75 0.05 11.94
C ILE A 42 24.88 -0.80 13.21
N GLU A 43 25.59 -1.92 13.16
CA GLU A 43 25.84 -2.79 14.32
C GLU A 43 27.16 -2.42 15.03
N ASP A 44 28.09 -1.76 14.35
CA ASP A 44 29.41 -1.42 14.90
C ASP A 44 29.35 -0.37 16.01
N ASP A 45 30.29 -0.42 16.96
CA ASP A 45 30.37 0.62 18.01
C ASP A 45 30.74 1.99 17.44
N ARG A 46 31.63 2.02 16.45
CA ARG A 46 32.14 3.24 15.83
C ARG A 46 31.62 3.38 14.41
N PRO A 47 31.26 4.60 13.96
CA PRO A 47 30.84 4.80 12.58
C PRO A 47 32.03 4.57 11.63
N PRO A 48 31.79 3.97 10.44
CA PRO A 48 32.81 3.87 9.40
C PRO A 48 33.40 5.26 9.05
N SER A 49 34.70 5.30 8.77
CA SER A 49 35.45 6.55 8.55
C SER A 49 35.01 7.29 7.28
N HIS A 50 34.56 6.54 6.26
CA HIS A 50 34.14 7.07 4.97
C HIS A 50 32.77 7.79 5.01
N LEU A 51 32.00 7.67 6.09
CA LEU A 51 30.69 8.32 6.18
C LEU A 51 30.83 9.83 6.31
N SER A 52 30.08 10.58 5.50
CA SER A 52 29.88 12.02 5.66
C SER A 52 29.11 12.35 6.95
N GLU A 53 29.05 13.63 7.34
CA GLU A 53 28.29 14.02 8.52
C GLU A 53 26.80 13.65 8.40
N ASP A 54 26.20 13.91 7.23
CA ASP A 54 24.82 13.58 6.91
C ASP A 54 24.56 12.08 6.98
N GLN A 55 25.48 11.28 6.45
CA GLN A 55 25.43 9.82 6.54
C GLN A 55 25.57 9.34 7.99
N ARG A 56 26.38 10.00 8.82
CA ARG A 56 26.45 9.72 10.27
C ARG A 56 25.14 10.08 10.98
N ARG A 57 24.41 11.12 10.55
CA ARG A 57 23.07 11.43 11.09
C ARG A 57 22.07 10.34 10.71
N LEU A 58 22.06 9.92 9.45
CA LEU A 58 21.22 8.81 8.97
C LEU A 58 21.51 7.52 9.73
N ARG A 59 22.79 7.16 9.90
CA ARG A 59 23.21 6.00 10.71
C ARG A 59 22.64 6.03 12.13
N ARG A 60 22.62 7.20 12.79
CA ARG A 60 22.04 7.32 14.14
C ARG A 60 20.53 7.06 14.11
N GLY A 61 19.83 7.56 13.10
CA GLY A 61 18.40 7.26 12.89
C GLY A 61 18.15 5.77 12.67
N LEU A 62 18.90 5.13 11.78
CA LEU A 62 18.81 3.69 11.52
C LEU A 62 19.10 2.85 12.77
N ARG A 63 20.10 3.23 13.59
CA ARG A 63 20.38 2.58 14.87
C ARG A 63 19.29 2.77 15.91
N ALA A 64 18.70 3.97 15.98
CA ALA A 64 17.56 4.22 16.86
C ALA A 64 16.38 3.32 16.46
N ARG A 65 16.13 3.18 15.15
CA ARG A 65 15.10 2.28 14.63
C ARG A 65 15.40 0.81 14.93
N LEU A 66 16.63 0.36 14.71
CA LEU A 66 17.08 -0.99 15.09
C LEU A 66 16.81 -1.26 16.58
N GLY A 67 17.08 -0.29 17.46
CA GLY A 67 16.79 -0.39 18.89
C GLY A 67 15.29 -0.53 19.20
N GLN A 68 14.42 0.21 18.48
CA GLN A 68 12.96 0.08 18.61
C GLN A 68 12.45 -1.30 18.16
N LEU A 69 13.16 -1.93 17.23
CA LEU A 69 12.90 -3.28 16.75
C LEU A 69 13.55 -4.37 17.62
N GLY A 70 14.05 -4.02 18.82
CA GLY A 70 14.66 -4.97 19.74
C GLY A 70 16.04 -5.47 19.30
N GLY A 71 16.70 -4.77 18.39
CA GLY A 71 17.98 -5.20 17.81
C GLY A 71 17.84 -6.18 16.64
N ASP A 72 16.61 -6.44 16.17
CA ASP A 72 16.36 -7.34 15.05
C ASP A 72 16.69 -6.65 13.71
N ARG A 73 17.80 -7.07 13.12
CA ARG A 73 18.31 -6.54 11.86
C ARG A 73 17.44 -6.93 10.68
N ASP A 74 16.87 -8.14 10.68
CA ASP A 74 16.04 -8.63 9.59
C ASP A 74 14.73 -7.84 9.52
N LEU A 75 14.17 -7.47 10.68
CA LEU A 75 13.04 -6.54 10.74
C LEU A 75 13.41 -5.16 10.18
N LEU A 76 14.60 -4.63 10.49
CA LEU A 76 15.02 -3.34 9.93
C LEU A 76 15.19 -3.41 8.41
N VAL A 77 15.80 -4.48 7.90
CA VAL A 77 15.91 -4.73 6.45
C VAL A 77 14.53 -4.78 5.81
N SER A 78 13.59 -5.53 6.41
CA SER A 78 12.22 -5.64 5.92
C SER A 78 11.48 -4.30 5.93
N GLU A 79 11.67 -3.45 6.94
CA GLU A 79 11.07 -2.11 6.99
C GLU A 79 11.68 -1.18 5.95
N CYS A 80 13.00 -1.17 5.78
CA CYS A 80 13.67 -0.41 4.73
C CYS A 80 13.18 -0.84 3.34
N ALA A 81 13.11 -2.15 3.10
CA ALA A 81 12.65 -2.71 1.84
C ALA A 81 11.21 -2.32 1.53
N TYR A 82 10.34 -2.36 2.55
CA TYR A 82 8.95 -1.94 2.44
C TYR A 82 8.84 -0.48 2.02
N GLU A 83 9.57 0.43 2.69
CA GLU A 83 9.56 1.86 2.36
C GLU A 83 10.09 2.14 0.95
N GLN A 84 11.19 1.50 0.55
CA GLN A 84 11.79 1.70 -0.78
C GLN A 84 10.86 1.23 -1.91
N TRP A 85 10.29 0.03 -1.78
CA TRP A 85 9.40 -0.51 -2.81
C TRP A 85 8.08 0.24 -2.91
N HIS A 86 7.40 0.44 -1.78
CA HIS A 86 6.06 1.04 -1.80
C HIS A 86 6.12 2.49 -2.27
N ARG A 87 7.18 3.24 -1.97
CA ARG A 87 7.38 4.59 -2.50
C ARG A 87 7.41 4.64 -4.03
N LEU A 88 8.20 3.77 -4.67
CA LEU A 88 8.24 3.70 -6.13
C LEU A 88 6.89 3.26 -6.70
N LEU A 89 6.30 2.22 -6.12
CA LEU A 89 5.03 1.68 -6.57
C LEU A 89 3.90 2.73 -6.49
N PHE A 90 3.76 3.41 -5.36
CA PHE A 90 2.74 4.44 -5.17
C PHE A 90 2.97 5.66 -6.07
N ALA A 91 4.22 6.08 -6.26
CA ALA A 91 4.53 7.15 -7.21
C ALA A 91 4.04 6.76 -8.62
N ARG A 92 4.21 5.50 -9.03
CA ARG A 92 3.67 4.99 -10.29
C ARG A 92 2.13 4.94 -10.29
N PHE A 93 1.48 4.46 -9.23
CA PHE A 93 0.02 4.52 -9.11
C PHE A 93 -0.52 5.95 -9.26
N LEU A 94 0.11 6.91 -8.60
CA LEU A 94 -0.29 8.31 -8.71
C LEU A 94 -0.12 8.83 -10.15
N ALA A 95 1.02 8.54 -10.79
CA ALA A 95 1.28 8.98 -12.15
C ALA A 95 0.29 8.39 -13.16
N GLU A 96 0.06 7.07 -13.12
CA GLU A 96 -0.83 6.35 -14.05
C GLU A 96 -2.31 6.75 -13.90
N ASN A 97 -2.70 7.25 -12.72
CA ASN A 97 -4.06 7.74 -12.47
C ASN A 97 -4.20 9.28 -12.59
N GLY A 98 -3.15 10.00 -13.01
CA GLY A 98 -3.18 11.46 -13.10
C GLY A 98 -3.31 12.17 -11.75
N LEU A 99 -2.90 11.49 -10.66
CA LEU A 99 -2.95 11.97 -9.28
C LEU A 99 -1.58 12.39 -8.74
N LEU A 100 -0.49 12.16 -9.50
CA LEU A 100 0.83 12.70 -9.14
C LEU A 100 0.87 14.17 -9.56
N LEU A 101 0.83 15.07 -8.58
CA LEU A 101 0.71 16.50 -8.80
C LEU A 101 2.03 17.23 -8.55
N HIS A 102 2.40 18.13 -9.46
CA HIS A 102 3.49 19.08 -9.23
C HIS A 102 3.16 19.96 -8.00
N PRO A 103 4.02 20.06 -6.98
CA PRO A 103 3.69 20.74 -5.72
C PRO A 103 3.31 22.22 -5.90
N GLN A 104 4.01 22.93 -6.78
CA GLN A 104 3.75 24.34 -7.08
C GLN A 104 2.54 24.56 -8.00
N TYR A 105 2.52 23.92 -9.18
CA TYR A 105 1.51 24.18 -10.22
C TYR A 105 0.20 23.41 -10.02
N ARG A 106 0.19 22.38 -9.15
CA ARG A 106 -0.95 21.48 -8.92
C ARG A 106 -1.45 20.79 -10.20
N ALA A 107 -0.60 20.68 -11.22
CA ALA A 107 -0.87 19.96 -12.45
C ALA A 107 -0.41 18.50 -12.32
N ALA A 108 -1.15 17.58 -12.94
CA ALA A 108 -0.73 16.18 -13.04
C ALA A 108 0.56 16.08 -13.85
N VAL A 109 1.48 15.23 -13.40
CA VAL A 109 2.75 14.94 -14.08
C VAL A 109 2.92 13.45 -14.29
N THR A 110 3.54 13.11 -15.41
CA THR A 110 3.93 11.76 -15.81
C THR A 110 5.33 11.42 -15.31
N LEU A 111 5.69 10.13 -15.28
CA LEU A 111 7.05 9.72 -14.93
C LEU A 111 8.11 10.23 -15.92
N ALA A 112 7.74 10.41 -17.20
CA ALA A 112 8.63 10.99 -18.21
C ALA A 112 8.91 12.48 -17.92
N GLU A 113 7.88 13.26 -17.55
CA GLU A 113 8.07 14.65 -17.12
C GLU A 113 8.87 14.73 -15.82
N CYS A 114 8.68 13.78 -14.90
CA CYS A 114 9.54 13.68 -13.71
C CYS A 114 11.01 13.46 -14.08
N GLU A 115 11.31 12.64 -15.09
CA GLU A 115 12.68 12.43 -15.57
C GLU A 115 13.30 13.72 -16.11
N ASP A 116 12.55 14.48 -16.91
CA ASP A 116 13.00 15.78 -17.44
C ASP A 116 13.29 16.78 -16.29
N LEU A 117 12.44 16.79 -15.25
CA LEU A 117 12.58 17.66 -14.08
C LEU A 117 13.74 17.29 -13.15
N ALA A 118 14.28 16.07 -13.23
CA ALA A 118 15.29 15.59 -12.28
C ALA A 118 16.53 16.48 -12.27
N SER A 119 17.00 16.86 -13.46
CA SER A 119 18.18 17.73 -13.62
C SER A 119 17.95 19.15 -13.09
N GLU A 120 16.75 19.70 -13.29
CA GLU A 120 16.37 21.04 -12.81
C GLU A 120 16.27 21.10 -11.29
N LEU A 121 15.77 20.02 -10.68
CA LEU A 121 15.61 19.90 -9.23
C LEU A 121 16.87 19.39 -8.52
N GLY A 122 17.94 19.06 -9.27
CA GLY A 122 19.18 18.53 -8.71
C GLY A 122 19.01 17.14 -8.07
N LEU A 123 18.05 16.36 -8.57
CA LEU A 123 17.76 15.00 -8.12
C LEU A 123 18.39 13.96 -9.07
N GLN A 124 18.50 12.72 -8.60
CA GLN A 124 19.23 11.68 -9.36
C GLN A 124 18.50 11.24 -10.63
N ASP A 125 17.17 11.16 -10.57
CA ASP A 125 16.29 10.68 -11.64
C ASP A 125 14.82 11.02 -11.37
N GLY A 126 13.97 10.74 -12.35
CA GLY A 126 12.53 10.97 -12.28
C GLY A 126 11.83 10.18 -11.19
N TRP A 127 12.37 9.04 -10.75
CA TRP A 127 11.80 8.30 -9.62
C TRP A 127 11.98 9.04 -8.29
N GLU A 128 13.11 9.68 -8.08
CA GLU A 128 13.32 10.54 -6.90
C GLU A 128 12.40 11.76 -6.93
N VAL A 129 12.20 12.38 -8.10
CA VAL A 129 11.23 13.48 -8.31
C VAL A 129 9.81 13.02 -7.99
N ALA A 130 9.35 11.94 -8.64
CA ALA A 130 8.00 11.41 -8.46
C ALA A 130 7.72 11.02 -7.01
N SER A 131 8.72 10.48 -6.32
CA SER A 131 8.62 10.13 -4.91
C SER A 131 8.52 11.35 -3.99
N GLN A 132 9.27 12.42 -4.26
CA GLN A 132 9.15 13.66 -3.50
C GLN A 132 7.78 14.29 -3.71
N PHE A 133 7.28 14.30 -4.94
CA PHE A 133 5.95 14.83 -5.25
C PHE A 133 4.84 13.99 -4.59
N ALA A 134 4.98 12.66 -4.62
CA ALA A 134 4.06 11.76 -3.92
C ALA A 134 4.03 12.03 -2.40
N ALA A 135 5.18 12.37 -1.80
CA ALA A 135 5.26 12.65 -0.37
C ALA A 135 4.55 13.94 0.05
N GLU A 136 4.50 14.95 -0.82
CA GLU A 136 3.69 16.15 -0.58
C GLU A 136 2.19 15.87 -0.62
N ILE A 137 1.77 14.86 -1.38
CA ILE A 137 0.35 14.48 -1.56
C ILE A 137 -0.10 13.56 -0.42
N LEU A 138 0.78 12.64 0.00
CA LEU A 138 0.49 11.62 1.00
C LEU A 138 1.53 11.65 2.14
N PRO A 139 1.64 12.75 2.91
CA PRO A 139 2.68 12.90 3.94
C PRO A 139 2.55 11.89 5.08
N GLY A 140 1.35 11.35 5.31
CA GLY A 140 1.13 10.28 6.29
C GLY A 140 1.71 8.92 5.88
N ILE A 141 1.85 8.69 4.56
CA ILE A 141 2.38 7.46 3.96
C ILE A 141 3.87 7.60 3.66
N PHE A 142 4.31 8.76 3.15
CA PHE A 142 5.72 9.03 2.83
C PHE A 142 6.35 10.00 3.81
N ARG A 143 7.00 9.46 4.84
CA ARG A 143 7.70 10.23 5.86
C ARG A 143 9.13 10.48 5.42
N LEU A 144 9.39 11.61 4.75
CA LEU A 144 10.72 11.93 4.19
C LEU A 144 11.83 12.07 5.26
N ASP A 145 11.47 12.25 6.53
CA ASP A 145 12.37 12.28 7.66
C ASP A 145 12.72 10.89 8.22
N ASP A 146 11.96 9.86 7.85
CA ASP A 146 12.16 8.48 8.28
C ASP A 146 13.52 7.93 7.77
N PRO A 147 14.33 7.31 8.64
CA PRO A 147 15.64 6.78 8.25
C PRO A 147 15.57 5.66 7.19
N CYS A 148 14.52 4.85 7.18
CA CYS A 148 14.28 3.79 6.19
C CYS A 148 13.98 4.38 4.81
N VAL A 149 13.22 5.48 4.75
CA VAL A 149 12.94 6.23 3.51
C VAL A 149 14.22 6.90 2.98
N ARG A 150 15.02 7.47 3.88
CA ARG A 150 16.26 8.18 3.54
C ARG A 150 17.43 7.27 3.15
N LEU A 151 17.30 5.96 3.36
CA LEU A 151 18.31 4.97 2.95
C LEU A 151 18.45 4.98 1.43
N ARG A 152 19.61 5.43 0.93
CA ARG A 152 19.92 5.38 -0.49
C ARG A 152 20.42 3.99 -0.87
N LEU A 153 19.77 3.38 -1.86
CA LEU A 153 20.21 2.13 -2.45
C LEU A 153 21.39 2.35 -3.40
N ALA A 154 22.24 1.34 -3.54
CA ALA A 154 23.24 1.30 -4.61
C ALA A 154 22.54 1.31 -6.00
N PRO A 155 23.20 1.82 -7.06
CA PRO A 155 22.62 1.90 -8.40
C PRO A 155 22.03 0.59 -8.90
N GLU A 156 22.70 -0.54 -8.65
CA GLU A 156 22.27 -1.86 -9.09
C GLU A 156 20.96 -2.29 -8.39
N GLY A 157 20.84 -2.01 -7.09
CA GLY A 157 19.63 -2.28 -6.32
C GLY A 157 18.47 -1.41 -6.76
N LYS A 158 18.73 -0.12 -7.03
CA LYS A 158 17.74 0.81 -7.55
C LYS A 158 17.22 0.37 -8.93
N GLN A 159 18.12 0.07 -9.86
CA GLN A 159 17.78 -0.41 -11.20
C GLN A 159 16.99 -1.72 -11.16
N ALA A 160 17.31 -2.63 -10.24
CA ALA A 160 16.53 -3.86 -10.08
C ALA A 160 15.08 -3.58 -9.69
N LEU A 161 14.83 -2.66 -8.74
CA LEU A 161 13.47 -2.29 -8.34
C LEU A 161 12.72 -1.57 -9.45
N GLU A 162 13.37 -0.63 -10.13
CA GLU A 162 12.76 0.12 -11.24
C GLU A 162 12.44 -0.79 -12.43
N GLY A 163 13.29 -1.77 -12.73
CA GLY A 163 13.03 -2.78 -13.75
C GLY A 163 11.81 -3.64 -13.41
N ILE A 164 11.78 -4.21 -12.20
CA ILE A 164 10.64 -5.00 -11.72
C ILE A 164 9.34 -4.18 -11.76
N LEU A 165 9.42 -2.91 -11.32
CA LEU A 165 8.27 -2.02 -11.34
C LEU A 165 7.83 -1.74 -12.78
N SER A 166 8.75 -1.46 -13.71
CA SER A 166 8.46 -1.12 -15.11
C SER A 166 7.79 -2.26 -15.87
N ASP A 167 8.12 -3.51 -15.54
CA ASP A 167 7.54 -4.69 -16.16
C ASP A 167 6.05 -4.89 -15.84
N LEU A 168 5.51 -4.21 -14.81
CA LEU A 168 4.08 -4.28 -14.51
C LEU A 168 3.23 -3.60 -15.60
N PRO A 169 2.17 -4.27 -16.09
CA PRO A 169 1.24 -3.67 -17.05
C PRO A 169 0.52 -2.43 -16.49
N ALA A 170 0.35 -1.38 -17.29
CA ALA A 170 -0.37 -0.15 -16.90
C ALA A 170 -1.76 -0.42 -16.29
N ARG A 171 -2.48 -1.44 -16.81
CA ARG A 171 -3.79 -1.89 -16.30
C ARG A 171 -3.80 -2.31 -14.83
N VAL A 172 -2.65 -2.67 -14.25
CA VAL A 172 -2.51 -2.93 -12.81
C VAL A 172 -2.73 -1.65 -12.02
N PHE A 173 -2.18 -0.53 -12.50
CA PHE A 173 -2.22 0.74 -11.80
C PHE A 173 -3.58 1.42 -11.84
N SER A 174 -4.40 1.11 -12.85
CA SER A 174 -5.80 1.58 -12.93
C SER A 174 -6.80 0.71 -12.17
N ALA A 175 -6.39 -0.45 -11.66
CA ALA A 175 -7.32 -1.39 -11.05
C ALA A 175 -7.58 -1.06 -9.57
N SER A 176 -8.85 -1.03 -9.17
CA SER A 176 -9.25 -0.55 -7.83
C SER A 176 -8.83 -1.46 -6.68
N ASP A 177 -8.58 -2.75 -6.96
CA ASP A 177 -8.17 -3.73 -5.96
C ASP A 177 -6.66 -3.98 -5.93
N ALA A 178 -5.89 -3.41 -6.87
CA ALA A 178 -4.47 -3.74 -7.03
C ALA A 178 -3.62 -3.38 -5.81
N LEU A 179 -3.79 -2.19 -5.23
CA LEU A 179 -3.06 -1.79 -4.03
C LEU A 179 -3.32 -2.74 -2.85
N GLY A 180 -4.56 -3.15 -2.66
CA GLY A 180 -4.94 -4.12 -1.64
C GLY A 180 -4.21 -5.46 -1.80
N TRP A 181 -4.14 -5.95 -3.04
CA TRP A 181 -3.38 -7.14 -3.38
C TRP A 181 -1.88 -6.99 -3.14
N VAL A 182 -1.28 -5.83 -3.46
CA VAL A 182 0.14 -5.58 -3.18
C VAL A 182 0.44 -5.76 -1.71
N TYR A 183 -0.34 -5.14 -0.82
CA TYR A 183 -0.13 -5.26 0.62
C TYR A 183 -0.18 -6.71 1.10
N GLN A 184 -1.16 -7.47 0.63
CA GLN A 184 -1.27 -8.88 0.97
C GLN A 184 -0.12 -9.72 0.41
N PHE A 185 0.25 -9.51 -0.85
CA PHE A 185 1.31 -10.26 -1.53
C PHE A 185 2.70 -9.95 -0.97
N TRP A 186 2.92 -8.71 -0.53
CA TRP A 186 4.17 -8.32 0.14
C TRP A 186 4.44 -9.22 1.34
N GLN A 187 3.40 -9.56 2.10
CA GLN A 187 3.53 -10.39 3.31
C GLN A 187 3.57 -11.90 3.05
N LYS A 188 3.37 -12.35 1.81
CA LYS A 188 3.16 -13.76 1.49
C LYS A 188 4.28 -14.67 2.03
N GLU A 189 5.53 -14.39 1.67
CA GLU A 189 6.65 -15.26 2.06
C GLU A 189 6.86 -15.29 3.56
N LYS A 190 6.76 -14.13 4.21
CA LYS A 190 6.94 -14.03 5.66
C LYS A 190 5.81 -14.75 6.40
N LYS A 191 4.58 -14.64 5.91
CA LYS A 191 3.44 -15.40 6.43
C LYS A 191 3.65 -16.90 6.27
N ASP A 192 4.11 -17.36 5.11
CA ASP A 192 4.38 -18.78 4.85
C ASP A 192 5.49 -19.31 5.77
N GLU A 193 6.58 -18.55 5.96
CA GLU A 193 7.66 -18.85 6.90
C GLU A 193 7.15 -18.96 8.35
N ILE A 194 6.38 -17.98 8.82
CA ILE A 194 5.82 -17.98 10.18
C ILE A 194 4.90 -19.18 10.39
N ASN A 195 4.00 -19.46 9.45
CA ASN A 195 3.09 -20.60 9.54
C ASN A 195 3.84 -21.94 9.56
N ALA A 196 4.88 -22.07 8.72
CA ALA A 196 5.71 -23.27 8.67
C ALA A 196 6.55 -23.47 9.95
N SER A 197 6.85 -22.39 10.69
CA SER A 197 7.64 -22.47 11.92
C SER A 197 6.88 -23.06 13.12
N GLU A 198 5.55 -23.12 13.06
CA GLU A 198 4.63 -23.58 14.14
C GLU A 198 4.82 -22.89 15.51
N ARG A 199 5.65 -21.85 15.58
CA ARG A 199 5.92 -21.12 16.81
C ARG A 199 4.74 -20.23 17.18
N LYS A 200 4.66 -19.87 18.46
CA LYS A 200 3.66 -18.91 18.92
C LYS A 200 3.84 -17.57 18.20
N ILE A 201 2.75 -17.06 17.65
CA ILE A 201 2.67 -15.76 16.98
C ILE A 201 2.94 -14.66 18.01
N GLY A 202 4.01 -13.89 17.78
CA GLY A 202 4.40 -12.72 18.56
C GLY A 202 4.01 -11.40 17.89
N GLY A 203 4.37 -10.28 18.51
CA GLY A 203 4.01 -8.94 18.02
C GLY A 203 4.50 -8.65 16.60
N ALA A 204 5.73 -9.05 16.26
CA ALA A 204 6.31 -8.85 14.92
C ALA A 204 5.62 -9.71 13.83
N ASP A 205 4.89 -10.75 14.22
CA ASP A 205 4.22 -11.67 13.30
C ASP A 205 2.81 -11.21 12.94
N LEU A 206 2.22 -10.33 13.76
CA LEU A 206 0.82 -9.91 13.62
C LEU A 206 0.55 -9.28 12.25
N GLY A 207 1.41 -8.36 11.81
CA GLY A 207 1.28 -7.75 10.48
C GLY A 207 1.27 -8.80 9.36
N PRO A 208 2.33 -9.62 9.23
CA PRO A 208 2.40 -10.66 8.21
C PRO A 208 1.22 -11.64 8.20
N VAL A 209 0.71 -12.07 9.36
CA VAL A 209 -0.35 -13.10 9.42
C VAL A 209 -1.77 -12.54 9.34
N THR A 210 -1.98 -11.26 9.69
CA THR A 210 -3.32 -10.65 9.73
C THR A 210 -3.62 -9.65 8.61
N GLN A 211 -2.62 -9.21 7.84
CA GLN A 211 -2.80 -8.28 6.71
C GLN A 211 -3.43 -8.98 5.49
N LEU A 212 -4.75 -9.17 5.55
CA LEU A 212 -5.57 -9.76 4.49
C LEU A 212 -6.39 -8.68 3.80
N PHE A 213 -6.34 -8.67 2.47
CA PHE A 213 -7.17 -7.79 1.67
C PHE A 213 -8.60 -8.33 1.59
N THR A 214 -9.58 -7.44 1.78
CA THR A 214 -11.00 -7.79 1.67
C THR A 214 -11.47 -7.53 0.25
N GLU A 215 -11.82 -8.59 -0.48
CA GLU A 215 -12.27 -8.47 -1.87
C GLU A 215 -13.59 -7.70 -1.99
N ASN A 216 -13.77 -6.99 -3.10
CA ASN A 216 -14.94 -6.14 -3.36
C ASN A 216 -16.28 -6.87 -3.12
N TYR A 217 -16.38 -8.14 -3.54
CA TYR A 217 -17.62 -8.90 -3.33
C TYR A 217 -17.96 -9.10 -1.84
N MET A 218 -16.97 -9.24 -0.96
CA MET A 218 -17.19 -9.35 0.48
C MET A 218 -17.66 -8.02 1.06
N VAL A 219 -17.04 -6.92 0.63
CA VAL A 219 -17.45 -5.56 1.02
C VAL A 219 -18.89 -5.30 0.58
N ARG A 220 -19.22 -5.61 -0.68
CA ARG A 220 -20.59 -5.50 -1.20
C ARG A 220 -21.56 -6.38 -0.44
N PHE A 221 -21.18 -7.63 -0.16
CA PHE A 221 -22.02 -8.52 0.64
C PHE A 221 -22.34 -7.93 2.01
N LEU A 222 -21.35 -7.39 2.71
CA LEU A 222 -21.54 -6.75 4.02
C LEU A 222 -22.42 -5.50 3.94
N LEU A 223 -22.17 -4.61 2.97
CA LEU A 223 -22.94 -3.38 2.78
C LEU A 223 -24.38 -3.65 2.35
N GLU A 224 -24.57 -4.54 1.38
CA GLU A 224 -25.89 -4.87 0.85
C GLU A 224 -26.74 -5.61 1.89
N ASN A 225 -26.15 -6.49 2.71
CA ASN A 225 -26.87 -7.16 3.79
C ASN A 225 -26.90 -6.38 5.12
N SER A 226 -26.45 -5.11 5.13
CA SER A 226 -26.64 -4.21 6.27
C SER A 226 -27.44 -2.98 5.85
N LEU A 227 -26.77 -1.96 5.29
CA LEU A 227 -27.42 -0.76 4.79
C LEU A 227 -28.40 -1.06 3.65
N GLY A 228 -28.07 -1.99 2.76
CA GLY A 228 -28.98 -2.40 1.68
C GLY A 228 -30.23 -3.11 2.21
N ALA A 229 -30.10 -3.97 3.22
CA ALA A 229 -31.21 -4.65 3.88
C ALA A 229 -32.14 -3.66 4.60
N TRP A 230 -31.57 -2.73 5.37
CA TRP A 230 -32.32 -1.62 5.98
C TRP A 230 -33.06 -0.78 4.93
N TRP A 231 -32.40 -0.44 3.82
CA TRP A 231 -33.00 0.31 2.73
C TRP A 231 -34.16 -0.46 2.06
N ALA A 232 -33.95 -1.74 1.75
CA ALA A 232 -34.94 -2.61 1.12
C ALA A 232 -36.20 -2.78 1.97
N ALA A 233 -36.05 -2.90 3.30
CA ALA A 233 -37.18 -3.01 4.21
C ALA A 233 -38.09 -1.77 4.20
N SER A 234 -37.50 -0.58 4.06
CA SER A 234 -38.25 0.68 4.06
C SER A 234 -38.68 1.14 2.66
N HIS A 235 -38.04 0.63 1.59
CA HIS A 235 -38.25 1.03 0.21
C HIS A 235 -38.27 -0.19 -0.73
N PRO A 236 -39.27 -1.08 -0.61
CA PRO A 236 -39.32 -2.34 -1.35
C PRO A 236 -39.40 -2.14 -2.88
N ASP A 237 -39.94 -1.00 -3.34
CA ASP A 237 -40.06 -0.67 -4.76
C ASP A 237 -38.85 0.12 -5.31
N SER A 238 -37.77 0.24 -4.53
CA SER A 238 -36.61 1.03 -4.94
C SER A 238 -35.90 0.40 -6.14
N PRO A 239 -35.60 1.18 -7.21
CA PRO A 239 -34.87 0.64 -8.36
C PRO A 239 -33.45 0.18 -8.01
N LEU A 240 -32.87 0.70 -6.92
CA LEU A 240 -31.54 0.31 -6.42
C LEU A 240 -31.44 -1.17 -6.07
N LEU A 241 -32.56 -1.79 -5.67
CA LEU A 241 -32.56 -3.22 -5.31
C LEU A 241 -32.16 -4.12 -6.48
N SER A 242 -32.39 -3.68 -7.72
CA SER A 242 -31.94 -4.40 -8.92
C SER A 242 -30.41 -4.45 -9.06
N GLU A 243 -29.68 -3.55 -8.39
CA GLU A 243 -28.22 -3.49 -8.40
C GLU A 243 -27.59 -4.27 -7.23
N PHE A 244 -28.37 -4.63 -6.21
CA PHE A 244 -27.91 -5.33 -5.00
C PHE A 244 -27.81 -6.85 -5.24
N ARG A 245 -26.69 -7.27 -5.82
CA ARG A 245 -26.43 -8.66 -6.26
C ARG A 245 -26.23 -9.66 -5.11
N PHE A 246 -25.90 -9.18 -3.92
CA PHE A 246 -25.53 -9.96 -2.74
C PHE A 246 -26.56 -9.88 -1.62
N LEU A 247 -27.51 -8.95 -1.68
CA LEU A 247 -28.62 -8.89 -0.73
C LEU A 247 -29.39 -10.22 -0.70
N ARG A 248 -29.62 -10.75 0.50
CA ARG A 248 -30.35 -12.00 0.73
C ARG A 248 -31.73 -11.72 1.33
N PHE A 249 -32.70 -12.53 0.91
CA PHE A 249 -34.06 -12.51 1.42
C PHE A 249 -34.39 -13.87 2.03
N ASP A 250 -35.26 -13.88 3.05
CA ASP A 250 -35.86 -15.08 3.62
C ASP A 250 -37.01 -15.64 2.74
N GLU A 251 -37.68 -16.69 3.21
CA GLU A 251 -38.78 -17.34 2.46
C GLU A 251 -40.01 -16.42 2.34
N GLU A 252 -40.18 -15.50 3.29
CA GLU A 252 -41.23 -14.50 3.33
C GLU A 252 -40.93 -13.26 2.47
N GLY A 253 -39.73 -13.16 1.88
CA GLY A 253 -39.31 -12.04 1.04
C GLY A 253 -38.79 -10.83 1.81
N ASN A 254 -38.50 -10.96 3.11
CA ASN A 254 -37.86 -9.92 3.90
C ASN A 254 -36.34 -10.04 3.83
N PRO A 255 -35.57 -8.95 4.00
CA PRO A 255 -34.12 -9.03 4.07
C PRO A 255 -33.66 -10.00 5.18
N ALA A 256 -32.86 -11.00 4.82
CA ALA A 256 -32.48 -12.10 5.70
C ALA A 256 -31.63 -11.66 6.91
N ALA A 257 -30.92 -10.54 6.79
CA ALA A 257 -30.15 -9.93 7.88
C ALA A 257 -31.04 -9.15 8.87
N GLY A 258 -32.34 -9.02 8.59
CA GLY A 258 -33.29 -8.21 9.34
C GLY A 258 -33.57 -6.85 8.70
N SER A 259 -34.61 -6.19 9.21
CA SER A 259 -35.11 -4.89 8.74
C SER A 259 -34.43 -3.68 9.41
N PHE A 260 -33.65 -3.92 10.47
CA PHE A 260 -32.95 -2.88 11.24
C PHE A 260 -33.89 -1.77 11.75
N GLU A 261 -35.05 -2.12 12.33
CA GLU A 261 -36.09 -1.16 12.77
C GLU A 261 -35.62 -0.09 13.74
N SER A 262 -34.54 -0.36 14.49
CA SER A 262 -33.94 0.59 15.43
C SER A 262 -33.06 1.66 14.76
N TRP A 263 -32.77 1.52 13.46
CA TRP A 263 -31.97 2.48 12.70
C TRP A 263 -32.79 3.72 12.32
N PRO A 264 -32.13 4.86 11.99
CA PRO A 264 -32.83 6.07 11.59
C PRO A 264 -33.79 5.85 10.42
N ALA A 265 -34.90 6.59 10.36
CA ALA A 265 -35.88 6.45 9.29
C ALA A 265 -35.44 7.10 7.97
N ARG A 266 -34.45 8.01 7.99
CA ARG A 266 -33.96 8.74 6.81
C ARG A 266 -32.48 8.49 6.59
N VAL A 267 -32.09 8.27 5.33
CA VAL A 267 -30.67 8.04 4.94
C VAL A 267 -29.74 9.13 5.45
N ARG A 268 -30.15 10.39 5.39
CA ARG A 268 -29.36 11.55 5.85
C ARG A 268 -29.05 11.52 7.35
N GLU A 269 -29.76 10.70 8.12
CA GLU A 269 -29.60 10.56 9.58
C GLU A 269 -28.73 9.34 9.92
N VAL A 270 -28.39 8.49 8.94
CA VAL A 270 -27.46 7.38 9.13
C VAL A 270 -26.05 7.94 9.34
N THR A 271 -25.46 7.57 10.45
CA THR A 271 -24.06 7.89 10.78
C THR A 271 -23.23 6.61 10.78
N VAL A 272 -22.02 6.69 10.26
CA VAL A 272 -21.06 5.58 10.27
C VAL A 272 -19.91 5.95 11.19
N MET A 273 -19.47 5.01 12.02
CA MET A 273 -18.23 5.12 12.76
C MET A 273 -17.11 4.51 11.91
N ASP A 274 -16.06 5.29 11.63
CA ASP A 274 -14.82 4.75 11.10
C ASP A 274 -13.85 4.47 12.27
N PRO A 275 -13.73 3.22 12.73
CA PRO A 275 -12.81 2.87 13.82
C PRO A 275 -11.34 3.04 13.44
N CYS A 276 -11.02 3.22 12.15
CA CYS A 276 -9.66 3.45 11.67
C CYS A 276 -9.27 4.94 11.68
N CYS A 277 -10.21 5.87 11.92
CA CYS A 277 -9.91 7.30 11.97
C CYS A 277 -9.45 7.82 13.34
N GLY A 278 -9.46 6.99 14.40
CA GLY A 278 -9.01 7.37 15.75
C GLY A 278 -10.03 8.20 16.53
#